data_AF-A0A521WKB0-F1
#
_entry.id   AF-A0A521WKB0-F1
#
_cell.length_a   1.000
_cell.length_b   1.000
_cell.length_c   1.000
_cell.angle_alpha   90.00
_cell.angle_beta   90.00
_cell.angle_gamma   90.00
#
_symmetry.space_group_name_H-M   'P 1'
#
loop_
_entity.id
_entity.type
_entity.pdbx_description
1 polymer ?
#
loop_
_entity_poly.entity_id
_entity_poly.type
_entity_poly.pdbx_seq_one_letter_code
_entity_poly.pdbx_strand_id
1 'polypeptide(L)' 'MATRAVITLPPAIKAGEPFEVRATVAHAMETGYRTGDDGARLPRDLVRRFECRLDGELVVGVDLFA' A
#
# COMPACT_ATOMS: atom_id res chain seq x y z
N MET A 1 -15.92 -3.50 -2.10
CA MET A 1 -15.30 -3.52 -0.75
C MET A 1 -14.44 -2.28 -0.62
N ALA A 2 -14.55 -1.54 0.48
CA ALA A 2 -13.61 -0.45 0.75
C ALA A 2 -12.28 -1.06 1.21
N THR A 3 -11.20 -0.80 0.48
CA THR A 3 -9.85 -1.22 0.85
C THR A 3 -9.49 -0.55 2.17
N ARG A 4 -9.25 -1.34 3.23
CA ARG A 4 -8.88 -0.81 4.55
C ARG A 4 -7.39 -0.51 4.58
N ALA A 5 -7.04 0.72 4.92
CA ALA A 5 -5.66 1.11 5.23
C ALA A 5 -5.51 1.31 6.74
N VAL A 6 -4.37 0.89 7.29
CA VAL A 6 -3.98 1.12 8.69
C VAL A 6 -2.61 1.79 8.67
N ILE A 7 -2.49 2.90 9.38
CA ILE A 7 -1.25 3.63 9.56
C ILE A 7 -0.93 3.61 11.06
N THR A 8 0.26 3.15 11.39
CA THR A 8 0.77 3.05 12.75
C THR A 8 2.02 3.90 12.88
N LEU A 9 2.02 4.79 13.85
CA LEU A 9 3.11 5.70 14.18
C LEU A 9 3.16 5.88 15.71
N PRO A 10 4.27 6.38 16.27
CA PRO A 10 4.34 6.75 17.68
C PRO A 10 3.23 7.74 18.06
N PRO A 11 2.64 7.64 19.26
CA PRO A 11 1.59 8.56 19.72
C PRO A 11 2.12 9.97 19.99
N ALA A 12 3.42 10.11 20.22
CA ALA A 12 4.12 11.37 20.39
C ALA A 12 5.40 11.35 19.56
N ILE A 13 5.70 12.46 18.89
CA ILE A 13 6.85 12.64 18.01
C ILE A 13 7.65 13.84 18.54
N LYS A 14 8.97 13.68 18.63
CA LYS A 14 9.87 14.76 19.05
C LYS A 14 10.38 15.50 17.82
N ALA A 15 10.33 16.84 17.87
CA ALA A 15 10.79 17.67 16.78
C ALA A 15 12.29 17.44 16.49
N GLY A 16 12.63 17.28 15.21
CA GLY A 16 14.00 17.08 14.74
C GLY A 16 14.52 15.63 14.84
N GLU A 17 13.72 14.69 15.36
CA GLU A 17 14.12 13.29 15.45
C GLU A 17 13.37 12.43 14.41
N PRO A 18 14.06 11.49 13.74
CA PRO A 18 13.40 10.55 12.86
C PRO A 18 12.50 9.61 13.65
N PHE A 19 11.36 9.23 13.07
CA PHE A 19 10.41 8.30 13.65
C PHE A 19 9.90 7.30 12.60
N GLU A 20 9.39 6.17 13.06
CA GLU A 20 8.90 5.11 12.18
C GLU A 20 7.41 5.31 11.84
N VAL A 21 7.07 5.14 10.57
CA VAL A 21 5.68 5.06 10.09
C VAL A 21 5.50 3.73 9.38
N ARG A 22 4.53 2.94 9.84
CA ARG A 22 4.13 1.67 9.21
C ARG A 22 2.76 1.84 8.56
N ALA A 23 2.67 1.58 7.26
CA ALA A 23 1.43 1.59 6.52
C ALA A 23 1.12 0.17 6.02
N THR A 24 -0.11 -0.29 6.24
CA THR A 24 -0.60 -1.59 5.75
C THR A 24 -1.93 -1.39 5.05
N VAL A 25 -2.02 -1.89 3.83
CA VAL A 25 -3.24 -1.83 3.00
C VAL A 25 -3.76 -3.24 2.79
N ALA A 26 -4.99 -3.50 3.21
CA ALA A 26 -5.65 -4.78 2.99
C ALA A 26 -6.09 -4.89 1.53
N HIS A 27 -5.26 -5.50 0.70
CA HIS A 27 -5.49 -5.68 -0.73
C HIS A 27 -5.10 -7.10 -1.17
N ALA A 28 -5.86 -7.71 -2.08
CA ALA A 28 -5.62 -9.08 -2.53
C ALA A 28 -4.33 -9.23 -3.36
N MET A 29 -3.90 -8.14 -4.03
CA MET A 29 -2.71 -8.09 -4.88
C MET A 29 -2.70 -9.20 -5.94
N GLU A 30 -3.82 -9.36 -6.66
CA GLU A 30 -3.95 -10.34 -7.74
C GLU A 30 -3.05 -9.95 -8.92
N THR A 31 -2.05 -10.79 -9.20
CA THR A 31 -1.08 -10.56 -10.28
C THR A 31 -1.68 -10.82 -11.66
N GLY A 32 -2.77 -11.61 -11.71
CA GLY A 32 -3.39 -12.11 -12.93
C GLY A 32 -2.71 -13.35 -13.51
N TYR A 33 -1.78 -13.96 -12.76
CA TYR A 33 -1.18 -15.24 -13.12
C TYR A 33 -1.98 -16.45 -12.63
N ARG A 34 -2.88 -16.25 -11.66
CA ARG A 34 -3.74 -17.31 -11.15
C ARG A 34 -4.85 -17.62 -12.15
N THR A 35 -5.17 -18.90 -12.27
CA THR A 35 -6.29 -19.41 -13.06
C THR A 35 -7.51 -19.59 -12.15
N GLY A 36 -8.68 -19.16 -12.63
CA GLY A 36 -9.96 -19.37 -11.97
C GLY A 36 -10.54 -20.76 -12.24
N ASP A 37 -11.65 -21.08 -11.59
CA ASP A 37 -12.31 -22.38 -11.70
C ASP A 37 -12.86 -22.67 -13.11
N ASP A 38 -13.05 -21.61 -13.91
CA ASP A 38 -13.44 -21.66 -15.31
C ASP A 38 -12.25 -21.91 -16.28
N GLY A 39 -11.04 -22.06 -15.75
CA GLY A 39 -9.82 -22.23 -16.54
C GLY A 39 -9.28 -20.93 -17.16
N ALA A 40 -9.95 -19.79 -16.94
CA ALA A 40 -9.49 -18.50 -17.41
C ALA A 40 -8.52 -17.86 -16.40
N ARG A 41 -7.62 -16.99 -16.87
CA ARG A 41 -6.76 -16.20 -15.96
C ARG A 41 -7.60 -15.15 -15.25
N LEU A 42 -7.36 -14.98 -13.96
CA LEU A 42 -7.98 -13.93 -13.19
C LEU A 42 -7.48 -12.56 -13.67
N PRO A 43 -8.34 -11.54 -13.75
CA PRO A 43 -7.91 -10.19 -14.08
C PRO A 43 -6.90 -9.67 -13.05
N ARG A 44 -5.84 -9.04 -13.54
CA ARG A 44 -4.83 -8.40 -12.70
C ARG A 44 -5.44 -7.25 -11.91
N ASP A 45 -5.25 -7.28 -10.60
CA ASP A 45 -5.65 -6.24 -9.66
C ASP A 45 -4.54 -6.02 -8.61
N LEU A 46 -3.77 -4.94 -8.79
CA LEU A 46 -2.66 -4.58 -7.93
C LEU A 46 -2.79 -3.12 -7.49
N VAL A 47 -2.37 -2.85 -6.26
CA VAL A 47 -1.92 -1.50 -5.91
C VAL A 47 -0.68 -1.22 -6.74
N ARG A 48 -0.72 -0.18 -7.57
CA ARG A 48 0.39 0.18 -8.49
C ARG A 48 1.28 1.29 -7.95
N ARG A 49 0.75 2.10 -7.05
CA ARG A 49 1.41 3.28 -6.51
C ARG A 49 1.10 3.42 -5.03
N PHE A 50 2.14 3.66 -4.24
CA PHE A 50 2.03 4.06 -2.84
C PHE A 50 2.74 5.39 -2.64
N GLU A 51 2.07 6.34 -1.99
CA GLU A 51 2.63 7.65 -1.68
C GLU A 51 2.39 8.00 -0.20
N CYS A 52 3.46 8.37 0.49
CA CYS A 52 3.42 8.97 1.81
C CYS A 52 3.71 10.46 1.68
N ARG A 53 2.78 11.29 2.15
CA ARG A 53 2.94 12.73 2.22
C ARG A 53 2.91 13.21 3.66
N LEU A 54 3.79 14.13 4.02
CA LEU A 54 3.78 14.85 5.29
C LEU A 54 3.54 16.32 4.98
N ASP A 55 2.47 16.89 5.53
CA ASP A 55 2.05 18.28 5.29
C ASP A 55 1.95 18.65 3.78
N GLY A 56 1.57 17.67 2.96
CA GLY A 56 1.42 17.81 1.51
C GLY A 56 2.70 17.54 0.71
N GLU A 57 3.87 17.48 1.36
CA GLU A 57 5.15 17.17 0.72
C GLU A 57 5.33 15.65 0.55
N LEU A 58 5.80 15.22 -0.63
CA LEU A 58 6.06 13.80 -0.90
C LEU A 58 7.33 13.34 -0.17
N VAL A 59 7.15 12.47 0.82
CA VAL A 59 8.27 11.89 1.60
C VAL A 59 8.72 10.56 0.99
N VAL A 60 7.76 9.73 0.56
CA VAL A 60 8.02 8.44 -0.07
C VAL A 60 7.05 8.23 -1.22
N GLY A 61 7.56 7.80 -2.37
CA GLY A 61 6.77 7.34 -3.51
C GLY A 61 7.32 6.02 -4.02
N VAL A 62 6.46 5.02 -4.17
CA VAL A 62 6.84 3.67 -4.60
C VAL A 62 5.91 3.19 -5.70
N ASP A 63 6.51 2.74 -6.80
CA ASP A 63 5.80 2.00 -7.84
C ASP A 63 5.88 0.51 -7.56
N LEU A 64 4.73 -0.15 -7.58
CA LEU A 64 4.58 -1.56 -7.25
C LEU A 64 4.28 -2.37 -8.51
N PHE A 65 5.05 -3.44 -8.68
CA PHE A 65 4.99 -4.33 -9.83
C PHE A 65 4.75 -5.76 -9.35
N ALA A 66 4.33 -6.64 -10.27
CA ALA A 66 4.12 -8.07 -10.03
C ALA A 66 5.12 -8.90 -10.82
#